data_AF-A0A4P5P9X2-F1
#
_entry.id   AF-A0A4P5P9X2-F1
#
_cell.length_a   1.000
_cell.length_b   1.000
_cell.length_c   1.000
_cell.angle_alpha   90.00
_cell.angle_beta   90.00
_cell.angle_gamma   90.00
#
_symmetry.space_group_name_H-M   'P 1'
#
loop_
_entity.id
_entity.type
_entity.pdbx_description
1 polymer ?
#
loop_
_entity_poly.entity_id
_entity_poly.type
_entity_poly.pdbx_seq_one_letter_code
_entity_poly.pdbx_strand_id
1 'polypeptide(L)'
;MKGLYIKDIRMLMKHKLLFLAMISLTVINSLNLENAAIVPSLMLFFFTSLAFTTITYDEMDHGMTFLFTLPISRKKYVIEKYGLSFVICLIAVGLSFFLVSTMCWVQGETLNMSLFFLTLVLLFIVGMLYISLMLPIYLKFGGDKSRLIMIAVMGVIFFFSFLGGNLIDVLNLDFTGVLQKLIQTPAERLVGISGLITLFILFLSFKLSVRIIQRKEL
;
A
#
# COMPACT_ATOMS: atom_id res chain seq x y z
N MET A 1 -13.44 18.90 -6.31
CA MET A 1 -13.01 17.94 -5.26
C MET A 1 -14.11 16.90 -5.02
N LYS A 2 -15.28 17.25 -4.45
CA LYS A 2 -16.35 16.27 -4.16
C LYS A 2 -16.75 15.39 -5.36
N GLY A 3 -16.86 15.96 -6.56
CA GLY A 3 -17.25 15.22 -7.76
C GLY A 3 -16.28 14.13 -8.20
N LEU A 4 -14.99 14.27 -7.91
CA LEU A 4 -13.97 13.32 -8.35
C LEU A 4 -13.88 12.15 -7.35
N TYR A 5 -14.07 12.42 -6.05
CA TYR A 5 -14.28 11.38 -5.04
C TYR A 5 -15.55 10.56 -5.31
N ILE A 6 -16.65 11.21 -5.70
CA ILE A 6 -17.91 10.51 -6.06
C ILE A 6 -17.70 9.62 -7.30
N LYS A 7 -16.93 10.11 -8.29
CA LYS A 7 -16.56 9.32 -9.47
C LYS A 7 -15.78 8.07 -9.05
N ASP A 8 -14.72 8.23 -8.26
CA ASP A 8 -13.86 7.11 -7.87
C ASP A 8 -14.63 6.10 -6.99
N ILE A 9 -15.47 6.55 -6.05
CA ILE A 9 -16.35 5.66 -5.27
C ILE A 9 -17.31 4.89 -6.18
N ARG A 10 -17.91 5.55 -7.17
CA ARG A 10 -18.82 4.89 -8.12
C ARG A 10 -18.08 3.89 -9.00
N MET A 11 -16.82 4.14 -9.36
CA MET A 11 -15.98 3.16 -10.06
C MET A 11 -15.67 1.96 -9.17
N LEU A 12 -15.31 2.18 -7.90
CA LEU A 12 -15.09 1.09 -6.94
C LEU A 12 -16.35 0.22 -6.76
N MET A 13 -17.54 0.83 -6.73
CA MET A 13 -18.82 0.11 -6.65
C MET A 13 -19.09 -0.78 -7.87
N LYS A 14 -18.56 -0.45 -9.06
CA LYS A 14 -18.67 -1.32 -10.25
C LYS A 14 -17.85 -2.60 -10.10
N HIS A 15 -16.79 -2.58 -9.28
CA HIS A 15 -15.96 -3.74 -8.98
C HIS A 15 -16.41 -4.52 -7.73
N LYS A 16 -17.68 -4.37 -7.31
CA LYS A 16 -18.24 -5.05 -6.12
C LYS A 16 -18.04 -6.57 -6.09
N LEU A 17 -17.99 -7.24 -7.25
CA LEU A 17 -17.77 -8.69 -7.32
C LEU A 17 -16.33 -9.07 -6.93
N LEU A 18 -15.34 -8.32 -7.43
CA LEU A 18 -13.94 -8.50 -7.03
C LEU A 18 -13.76 -8.22 -5.54
N PHE A 19 -14.43 -7.20 -5.02
CA PHE A 19 -14.44 -6.88 -3.59
C PHE A 19 -15.01 -8.03 -2.75
N LEU A 20 -16.16 -8.57 -3.15
CA LEU A 20 -16.78 -9.70 -2.46
C LEU A 20 -15.90 -10.95 -2.48
N ALA A 21 -15.26 -11.24 -3.61
CA ALA A 21 -14.33 -12.36 -3.76
C ALA A 21 -13.06 -12.20 -2.90
N MET A 22 -12.51 -10.99 -2.81
CA MET A 22 -11.36 -10.69 -1.96
C MET A 22 -11.71 -10.88 -0.48
N ILE A 23 -12.87 -10.38 -0.05
CA ILE A 23 -13.33 -10.56 1.33
C ILE A 23 -13.57 -12.04 1.63
N SER A 24 -14.24 -12.78 0.74
CA SER A 24 -14.50 -14.21 0.98
C SER A 24 -13.20 -15.01 1.11
N LEU A 25 -12.19 -14.72 0.28
CA LEU A 25 -10.87 -15.34 0.41
C LEU A 25 -10.21 -15.02 1.76
N THR A 26 -10.30 -13.77 2.24
CA THR A 26 -9.76 -13.43 3.56
C THR A 26 -10.52 -14.08 4.71
N VAL A 27 -11.85 -14.25 4.57
CA VAL A 27 -12.67 -14.96 5.55
C VAL A 27 -12.30 -16.44 5.60
N ILE A 28 -12.12 -17.09 4.46
CA ILE A 28 -11.68 -18.50 4.42
C ILE A 28 -10.32 -18.66 5.10
N ASN A 29 -9.38 -17.76 4.85
CA ASN A 29 -8.08 -17.78 5.52
C ASN A 29 -8.19 -17.51 7.04
N SER A 30 -9.14 -16.66 7.45
CA SER A 30 -9.38 -16.40 8.87
C SER A 30 -9.94 -17.60 9.64
N LEU A 31 -10.44 -18.64 8.97
CA LEU A 31 -10.92 -19.83 9.66
C LEU A 31 -9.77 -20.65 10.27
N ASN A 32 -8.58 -20.60 9.65
CA ASN A 32 -7.44 -21.38 10.10
C ASN A 32 -6.57 -20.66 11.13
N LEU A 33 -6.73 -19.34 11.32
CA LEU A 33 -6.11 -18.45 12.33
C LEU A 33 -4.64 -18.70 12.75
N GLU A 34 -3.86 -19.49 12.01
CA GLU A 34 -2.47 -19.86 12.35
C GLU A 34 -1.57 -18.64 12.52
N ASN A 35 -1.85 -17.58 11.77
CA ASN A 35 -1.16 -16.31 11.90
C ASN A 35 -2.12 -15.13 11.68
N ALA A 36 -2.40 -14.40 12.76
CA ALA A 36 -3.27 -13.22 12.77
C ALA A 36 -2.80 -12.08 11.83
N ALA A 37 -1.55 -12.12 11.33
CA ALA A 37 -1.03 -11.15 10.38
C ALA A 37 -1.46 -11.42 8.92
N ILE A 38 -1.89 -12.65 8.59
CA ILE A 38 -2.23 -13.02 7.21
C ILE A 38 -3.45 -12.24 6.72
N VAL A 39 -4.54 -12.23 7.50
CA VAL A 39 -5.80 -11.58 7.12
C VAL A 39 -5.59 -10.07 6.84
N PRO A 40 -4.96 -9.30 7.75
CA PRO A 40 -4.74 -7.88 7.48
C PRO A 40 -3.76 -7.62 6.33
N SER A 41 -2.76 -8.48 6.11
CA SER A 41 -1.83 -8.34 4.99
C SER A 41 -2.51 -8.51 3.62
N LEU A 42 -3.37 -9.53 3.49
CA LEU A 42 -4.13 -9.80 2.27
C LEU A 42 -5.15 -8.69 1.99
N MET A 43 -5.88 -8.25 3.03
CA MET A 43 -6.78 -7.10 2.92
C MET A 43 -6.05 -5.86 2.43
N LEU A 44 -4.91 -5.55 3.02
CA LEU A 44 -4.15 -4.37 2.64
C LEU A 44 -3.66 -4.44 1.19
N PHE A 45 -3.14 -5.59 0.76
CA PHE A 45 -2.73 -5.81 -0.63
C PHE A 45 -3.90 -5.64 -1.61
N PHE A 46 -5.03 -6.27 -1.31
CA PHE A 46 -6.22 -6.21 -2.16
C PHE A 46 -6.81 -4.81 -2.26
N PHE A 47 -6.98 -4.12 -1.13
CA PHE A 47 -7.54 -2.77 -1.13
C PHE A 47 -6.61 -1.76 -1.80
N THR A 48 -5.30 -1.81 -1.54
CA THR A 48 -4.34 -0.92 -2.21
C THR A 48 -4.31 -1.15 -3.73
N SER A 49 -4.50 -2.38 -4.20
CA SER A 49 -4.64 -2.66 -5.64
C SER A 49 -5.82 -1.90 -6.28
N LEU A 50 -6.93 -1.74 -5.56
CA LEU A 50 -8.09 -0.97 -6.02
C LEU A 50 -7.80 0.52 -6.14
N ALA A 51 -6.95 1.08 -5.26
CA ALA A 51 -6.55 2.48 -5.38
C ALA A 51 -5.84 2.72 -6.73
N PHE A 52 -4.98 1.79 -7.15
CA PHE A 52 -4.27 1.89 -8.42
C PHE A 52 -5.18 1.67 -9.63
N THR A 53 -6.20 0.81 -9.55
CA THR A 53 -7.14 0.66 -10.67
C THR A 53 -7.87 1.98 -10.96
N THR A 54 -8.18 2.79 -9.94
CA THR A 54 -8.78 4.13 -10.19
C THR A 54 -7.87 5.05 -11.01
N ILE A 55 -6.55 4.90 -10.90
CA ILE A 55 -5.58 5.68 -11.69
C ILE A 55 -5.51 5.12 -13.11
N THR A 56 -5.49 3.79 -13.26
CA THR A 56 -5.46 3.18 -14.60
C THR A 56 -6.72 3.51 -15.38
N TYR A 57 -7.90 3.48 -14.76
CA TYR A 57 -9.16 3.87 -15.39
C TYR A 57 -9.22 5.35 -15.77
N ASP A 58 -8.56 6.22 -15.00
CA ASP A 58 -8.48 7.64 -15.36
C ASP A 58 -7.63 7.86 -16.62
N GLU A 59 -6.65 7.00 -16.88
CA GLU A 59 -5.79 7.07 -18.06
C GLU A 59 -6.28 6.29 -19.27
N MET A 60 -7.22 5.36 -19.09
CA MET A 60 -7.85 4.64 -20.19
C MET A 60 -8.49 5.62 -21.19
N ASP A 61 -8.32 5.33 -22.48
CA ASP A 61 -8.90 6.09 -23.59
C ASP A 61 -8.67 7.62 -23.51
N HIS A 62 -7.47 8.03 -23.07
CA HIS A 62 -7.11 9.45 -22.87
C HIS A 62 -8.00 10.19 -21.85
N GLY A 63 -8.62 9.47 -20.91
CA GLY A 63 -9.51 10.03 -19.90
C GLY A 63 -8.89 11.17 -19.09
N MET A 64 -7.57 11.16 -18.87
CA MET A 64 -6.85 12.23 -18.17
C MET A 64 -6.87 13.55 -18.94
N THR A 65 -6.74 13.53 -20.27
CA THR A 65 -6.80 14.75 -21.10
C THR A 65 -8.19 15.38 -20.99
N PHE A 66 -9.26 14.57 -21.03
CA PHE A 66 -10.63 15.05 -20.78
C PHE A 66 -10.80 15.57 -19.35
N LEU A 67 -10.30 14.86 -18.34
CA LEU A 67 -10.40 15.25 -16.93
C LEU A 67 -9.79 16.63 -16.64
N PHE A 68 -8.73 17.00 -17.37
CA PHE A 68 -8.07 18.30 -17.22
C PHE A 68 -8.65 19.42 -18.10
N THR A 69 -9.67 19.13 -18.93
CA THR A 69 -10.52 20.18 -19.51
C THR A 69 -11.50 20.76 -18.48
N LEU A 70 -11.82 19.98 -17.43
CA LEU A 70 -12.59 20.46 -16.29
C LEU A 70 -11.75 21.45 -15.45
N PRO A 71 -12.37 22.34 -14.66
CA PRO A 71 -11.67 23.34 -13.83
C PRO A 71 -11.02 22.70 -12.58
N ILE A 72 -10.16 21.70 -12.79
CA ILE A 72 -9.47 20.91 -11.78
C ILE A 72 -7.96 21.12 -11.94
N SER A 73 -7.34 21.76 -10.96
CA SER A 73 -5.88 21.94 -10.99
C SER A 73 -5.14 20.61 -10.83
N ARG A 74 -4.03 20.44 -11.54
CA ARG A 74 -3.12 19.27 -11.45
C ARG A 74 -2.73 18.89 -10.02
N LYS A 75 -2.50 19.87 -9.14
CA LYS A 75 -2.20 19.64 -7.72
C LYS A 75 -3.37 19.00 -6.95
N LYS A 76 -4.60 19.46 -7.22
CA LYS A 76 -5.82 18.94 -6.58
C LYS A 76 -6.05 17.47 -6.92
N TYR A 77 -5.77 17.06 -8.17
CA TYR A 77 -5.83 15.66 -8.58
C TYR A 77 -4.85 14.78 -7.80
N VAL A 78 -3.59 15.21 -7.62
CA VAL A 78 -2.61 14.45 -6.82
C VAL A 78 -3.07 14.32 -5.37
N ILE A 79 -3.49 15.43 -4.74
CA ILE A 79 -3.98 15.42 -3.35
C ILE A 79 -5.12 14.41 -3.18
N GLU A 80 -6.02 14.35 -4.15
CA GLU A 80 -7.13 13.42 -4.13
C GLU A 80 -6.71 11.96 -4.26
N LYS A 81 -5.79 11.61 -5.17
CA LYS A 81 -5.33 10.21 -5.29
C LYS A 81 -4.58 9.73 -4.05
N TYR A 82 -3.77 10.60 -3.44
CA TYR A 82 -3.16 10.29 -2.13
C TYR A 82 -4.21 10.16 -1.03
N GLY A 83 -5.20 11.06 -0.98
CA GLY A 83 -6.29 11.02 -0.01
C GLY A 83 -7.16 9.76 -0.15
N LEU A 84 -7.51 9.39 -1.37
CA LEU A 84 -8.26 8.17 -1.67
C LEU A 84 -7.47 6.92 -1.26
N SER A 85 -6.18 6.85 -1.61
CA SER A 85 -5.33 5.72 -1.23
C SER A 85 -5.19 5.62 0.29
N PHE A 86 -5.09 6.76 0.99
CA PHE A 86 -5.04 6.81 2.44
C PHE A 86 -6.33 6.28 3.08
N VAL A 87 -7.50 6.72 2.61
CA VAL A 87 -8.80 6.27 3.09
C VAL A 87 -9.00 4.77 2.81
N ILE A 88 -8.62 4.29 1.63
CA ILE A 88 -8.69 2.86 1.29
C ILE A 88 -7.81 2.02 2.22
N CYS A 89 -6.60 2.50 2.53
CA CYS A 89 -5.71 1.81 3.47
C CYS A 89 -6.29 1.77 4.89
N LEU A 90 -6.91 2.86 5.36
CA LEU A 90 -7.61 2.88 6.65
C LEU A 90 -8.80 1.92 6.69
N ILE A 91 -9.60 1.87 5.62
CA ILE A 91 -10.73 0.95 5.52
C ILE A 91 -10.23 -0.50 5.56
N ALA A 92 -9.15 -0.82 4.85
CA ALA A 92 -8.57 -2.17 4.85
C ALA A 92 -8.16 -2.62 6.26
N VAL A 93 -7.45 -1.76 7.00
CA VAL A 93 -7.02 -2.05 8.38
C VAL A 93 -8.20 -2.14 9.33
N GLY A 94 -9.19 -1.25 9.21
CA GLY A 94 -10.40 -1.27 10.04
C GLY A 94 -11.26 -2.52 9.82
N LEU A 95 -11.46 -2.92 8.56
CA LEU A 95 -12.17 -4.17 8.22
C LEU A 95 -11.42 -5.40 8.72
N SER A 96 -10.09 -5.40 8.62
CA SER A 96 -9.26 -6.49 9.13
C SER A 96 -9.37 -6.62 10.64
N PHE A 97 -9.35 -5.50 11.37
CA PHE A 97 -9.56 -5.49 12.81
C PHE A 97 -10.91 -6.08 13.19
N PHE A 98 -11.98 -5.65 12.50
CA PHE A 98 -13.33 -6.15 12.75
C PHE A 98 -13.43 -7.66 12.47
N LEU A 99 -12.97 -8.11 11.30
CA LEU A 99 -13.03 -9.52 10.91
C LEU A 99 -12.28 -10.43 11.88
N VAL A 100 -11.01 -10.13 12.17
CA VAL A 100 -10.21 -10.97 13.07
C VAL A 100 -10.79 -10.98 14.48
N SER A 101 -11.24 -9.84 15.00
CA SER A 101 -11.87 -9.77 16.33
C SER A 101 -13.16 -10.59 16.40
N THR A 102 -14.00 -10.53 15.36
CA THR A 102 -15.23 -11.33 15.31
C THR A 102 -14.93 -12.83 15.21
N MET A 103 -13.90 -13.23 14.45
CA MET A 103 -13.54 -14.63 14.30
C MET A 103 -12.96 -15.22 15.59
N CYS A 104 -12.07 -14.51 16.28
CA CYS A 104 -11.58 -14.96 17.59
C CYS A 104 -12.71 -15.09 18.61
N TRP A 105 -13.69 -14.18 18.59
CA TRP A 105 -14.86 -14.29 19.46
C TRP A 105 -15.71 -15.53 19.16
N VAL A 106 -15.93 -15.85 17.88
CA VAL A 106 -16.69 -17.04 17.46
C VAL A 106 -15.94 -18.34 17.76
N GLN A 107 -14.63 -18.37 17.59
CA GLN A 107 -13.81 -19.57 17.80
C GLN A 107 -13.40 -19.77 19.28
N GLY A 108 -13.64 -18.77 20.14
CA GLY A 108 -13.23 -18.81 21.54
C GLY A 108 -11.71 -18.71 21.73
N GLU A 109 -10.97 -18.26 20.72
CA GLU A 109 -9.52 -18.11 20.79
C GLU A 109 -9.11 -16.82 21.52
N THR A 110 -8.07 -16.93 22.35
CA THR A 110 -7.49 -15.78 23.04
C THR A 110 -6.43 -15.13 22.16
N LEU A 111 -6.76 -13.96 21.62
CA LEU A 111 -5.83 -13.17 20.81
C LEU A 111 -5.20 -12.05 21.66
N ASN A 112 -3.88 -11.91 21.59
CA ASN A 112 -3.18 -10.82 22.26
C ASN A 112 -3.44 -9.49 21.52
N MET A 113 -4.45 -8.76 21.99
CA MET A 113 -4.92 -7.50 21.38
C MET A 113 -3.81 -6.45 21.24
N SER A 114 -2.85 -6.41 22.16
CA SER A 114 -1.73 -5.44 22.09
C SER A 114 -0.82 -5.75 20.90
N LEU A 115 -0.40 -7.02 20.75
CA LEU A 115 0.43 -7.45 19.63
C LEU A 115 -0.30 -7.32 18.30
N PHE A 116 -1.59 -7.65 18.25
CA PHE A 116 -2.39 -7.52 17.03
C PHE A 116 -2.56 -6.07 16.61
N PHE A 117 -2.84 -5.16 17.56
CA PHE A 117 -2.92 -3.73 17.27
C PHE A 117 -1.59 -3.19 16.72
N LEU A 118 -0.47 -3.57 17.33
CA LEU A 118 0.86 -3.20 16.84
C LEU A 118 1.11 -3.72 15.41
N THR A 119 0.67 -4.95 15.13
CA THR A 119 0.74 -5.56 13.80
C THR A 119 -0.08 -4.79 12.76
N LEU A 120 -1.29 -4.35 13.13
CA LEU A 120 -2.14 -3.53 12.25
C LEU A 120 -1.49 -2.17 11.95
N VAL A 121 -0.90 -1.51 12.95
CA VAL A 121 -0.19 -0.24 12.77
C VAL A 121 1.02 -0.44 11.85
N LEU A 122 1.80 -1.49 12.06
CA LEU A 122 2.96 -1.79 11.22
C LEU A 122 2.53 -2.06 9.76
N LEU A 123 1.48 -2.84 9.55
CA LEU A 123 0.94 -3.09 8.22
C LEU A 123 0.40 -1.81 7.56
N PHE A 124 -0.25 -0.93 8.31
CA PHE A 124 -0.65 0.38 7.81
C PHE A 124 0.54 1.20 7.32
N ILE A 125 1.63 1.24 8.10
CA ILE A 125 2.88 1.92 7.72
C ILE A 125 3.46 1.31 6.44
N VAL A 126 3.52 -0.02 6.35
CA VAL A 126 3.99 -0.73 5.14
C VAL A 126 3.10 -0.43 3.93
N GLY A 127 1.78 -0.39 4.11
CA GLY A 127 0.85 -0.02 3.06
C GLY A 127 1.03 1.40 2.56
N MET A 128 1.28 2.35 3.47
CA MET A 128 1.60 3.72 3.12
C MET A 128 2.92 3.87 2.39
N LEU A 129 3.95 3.13 2.80
CA LEU A 129 5.21 3.04 2.07
C LEU A 129 5.00 2.53 0.65
N TYR A 130 4.22 1.45 0.51
CA TYR A 130 3.90 0.86 -0.79
C TYR A 130 3.16 1.87 -1.69
N ILE A 131 2.11 2.53 -1.18
CA ILE A 131 1.39 3.59 -1.91
C ILE A 131 2.36 4.71 -2.30
N SER A 132 3.21 5.14 -1.37
CA SER A 132 4.17 6.22 -1.61
C SER A 132 5.13 5.90 -2.75
N LEU A 133 5.63 4.67 -2.84
CA LEU A 133 6.54 4.27 -3.90
C LEU A 133 5.82 4.08 -5.24
N MET A 134 4.63 3.47 -5.22
CA MET A 134 3.91 3.09 -6.43
C MET A 134 3.18 4.25 -7.10
N LEU A 135 2.50 5.10 -6.33
CA LEU A 135 1.67 6.17 -6.86
C LEU A 135 2.41 7.10 -7.85
N PRO A 136 3.65 7.59 -7.62
CA PRO A 136 4.38 8.38 -8.62
C PRO A 136 4.73 7.58 -9.89
N ILE A 137 5.00 6.28 -9.79
CA ILE A 137 5.29 5.41 -10.94
C ILE A 137 4.03 5.26 -11.80
N TYR A 138 2.88 4.97 -11.15
CA TYR A 138 1.59 4.88 -11.82
C TYR A 138 1.20 6.19 -12.50
N LEU A 139 1.41 7.34 -11.86
CA LEU A 139 1.11 8.65 -12.48
C LEU A 139 2.03 9.00 -13.66
N LYS A 140 3.27 8.51 -13.65
CA LYS A 140 4.25 8.81 -14.72
C LYS A 140 4.06 7.92 -15.94
N PHE A 141 3.96 6.61 -15.73
CA PHE A 141 4.00 5.62 -16.81
C PHE A 141 2.64 5.00 -17.13
N GLY A 142 1.66 5.20 -16.26
CA GLY A 142 0.35 4.60 -16.38
C GLY A 142 0.27 3.14 -16.05
N GLY A 143 -0.93 2.56 -16.16
CA GLY A 143 -1.27 1.24 -15.64
C GLY A 143 -0.49 0.08 -16.23
N ASP A 144 -0.27 0.06 -17.54
CA ASP A 144 0.36 -1.10 -18.21
C ASP A 144 1.87 -1.08 -18.07
N LYS A 145 2.48 0.11 -18.24
CA LYS A 145 3.93 0.27 -18.11
C LYS A 145 4.38 0.25 -16.64
N SER A 146 3.55 0.70 -15.70
CA SER A 146 3.89 0.63 -14.26
C SER A 146 4.04 -0.83 -13.79
N ARG A 147 3.23 -1.76 -14.30
CA ARG A 147 3.33 -3.20 -13.99
C ARG A 147 4.65 -3.79 -14.44
N LEU A 148 5.09 -3.49 -15.67
CA LEU A 148 6.40 -3.94 -16.18
C LEU A 148 7.56 -3.36 -15.36
N ILE A 149 7.48 -2.07 -15.01
CA ILE A 149 8.48 -1.42 -14.15
C ILE A 149 8.51 -2.08 -12.77
N MET A 150 7.36 -2.42 -12.20
CA MET A 150 7.29 -3.11 -10.90
C MET A 150 7.96 -4.49 -10.95
N ILE A 151 7.68 -5.28 -12.00
CA ILE A 151 8.33 -6.60 -12.18
C ILE A 151 9.84 -6.43 -12.32
N ALA A 152 10.30 -5.43 -13.08
CA ALA A 152 11.72 -5.14 -13.22
C ALA A 152 12.37 -4.75 -11.88
N VAL A 153 11.72 -3.87 -11.09
CA VAL A 153 12.22 -3.46 -9.77
C VAL A 153 12.28 -4.66 -8.81
N MET A 154 11.26 -5.51 -8.77
CA MET A 154 11.29 -6.74 -7.98
C MET A 154 12.42 -7.66 -8.42
N GLY A 155 12.62 -7.84 -9.73
CA GLY A 155 13.73 -8.62 -10.28
C GLY A 155 15.10 -8.09 -9.83
N VAL A 156 15.30 -6.78 -9.83
CA VAL A 156 16.53 -6.13 -9.34
C VAL A 156 16.72 -6.36 -7.84
N ILE A 157 15.67 -6.21 -7.04
CA ILE A 157 15.73 -6.45 -5.58
C ILE A 157 16.09 -7.91 -5.30
N PHE A 158 15.48 -8.88 -5.99
CA PHE A 158 15.80 -10.29 -5.85
C PHE A 158 17.23 -10.59 -6.29
N PHE A 159 17.68 -10.01 -7.40
CA PHE A 159 19.05 -10.18 -7.89
C PHE A 159 20.08 -9.68 -6.88
N PHE A 160 19.89 -8.48 -6.33
CA PHE A 160 20.77 -7.95 -5.28
C PHE A 160 20.64 -8.70 -3.95
N SER A 161 19.46 -9.20 -3.59
CA SER A 161 19.30 -10.04 -2.38
C SER A 161 20.08 -11.36 -2.51
N PHE A 162 20.05 -11.96 -3.70
CA PHE A 162 20.77 -13.21 -4.00
C PHE A 162 22.28 -13.00 -4.10
N LEU A 163 22.74 -11.95 -4.78
CA LEU A 163 24.17 -11.57 -4.82
C LEU A 163 24.68 -11.05 -3.47
N GLY A 164 23.79 -10.43 -2.68
CA GLY A 164 24.10 -9.83 -1.39
C GLY A 164 24.73 -10.83 -0.43
N GLY A 165 24.23 -12.07 -0.39
CA GLY A 165 24.84 -13.14 0.42
C GLY A 165 26.32 -13.33 0.12
N ASN A 166 26.71 -13.32 -1.15
CA ASN A 166 28.11 -13.48 -1.56
C ASN A 166 28.94 -12.17 -1.43
N LEU A 167 28.30 -11.00 -1.54
CA LEU A 167 28.97 -9.70 -1.40
C LEU A 167 29.26 -9.35 0.07
N ILE A 168 28.42 -9.81 1.01
CA ILE A 168 28.61 -9.61 2.45
C ILE A 168 29.89 -10.30 2.93
N ASP A 169 30.16 -11.52 2.42
CA ASP A 169 31.37 -12.28 2.73
C ASP A 169 32.64 -11.63 2.14
N VAL A 170 32.53 -10.98 0.98
CA VAL A 170 33.67 -10.31 0.30
C VAL A 170 33.96 -8.93 0.89
N LEU A 171 32.95 -8.23 1.43
CA LEU A 171 33.07 -6.85 1.91
C LEU A 171 33.29 -6.71 3.44
N ASN A 172 33.31 -7.80 4.22
CA ASN A 172 33.46 -7.77 5.69
C ASN A 172 32.51 -6.76 6.38
N LEU A 173 31.29 -6.60 5.85
CA LEU A 173 30.30 -5.71 6.43
C LEU A 173 29.54 -6.46 7.53
N ASP A 174 29.76 -6.10 8.80
CA ASP A 174 29.06 -6.63 9.98
C ASP A 174 27.58 -6.18 10.01
N PHE A 175 26.78 -6.68 9.07
CA PHE A 175 25.32 -6.53 9.09
C PHE A 175 24.67 -7.27 10.25
N THR A 176 25.36 -8.29 10.79
CA THR A 176 24.93 -9.11 11.93
C THR A 176 24.72 -8.26 13.19
N GLY A 177 25.61 -7.29 13.46
CA GLY A 177 25.50 -6.39 14.61
C GLY A 177 24.34 -5.40 14.51
N VAL A 178 24.01 -4.94 13.30
CA VAL A 178 22.85 -4.07 13.04
C VAL A 178 21.55 -4.87 13.15
N LEU A 179 21.51 -6.08 12.60
CA LEU A 179 20.38 -7.02 12.72
C LEU A 179 20.11 -7.40 14.18
N GLN A 180 21.14 -7.71 14.96
CA GLN A 180 20.97 -8.04 16.38
C GLN A 180 20.45 -6.84 17.18
N LYS A 181 20.95 -5.63 16.92
CA LYS A 181 20.42 -4.41 17.54
C LYS A 181 18.96 -4.14 17.14
N LEU A 182 18.57 -4.43 15.90
CA LEU A 182 17.18 -4.34 15.44
C LEU A 182 16.27 -5.37 16.12
N ILE A 183 16.72 -6.62 16.26
CA ILE A 183 15.95 -7.70 16.92
C ILE A 183 15.76 -7.40 18.43
N GLN A 184 16.75 -6.76 19.07
CA GLN A 184 16.70 -6.43 20.49
C GLN A 184 15.94 -5.14 20.81
N THR A 185 15.63 -4.30 19.81
CA THR A 185 14.84 -3.10 20.04
C THR A 185 13.36 -3.42 20.27
N PRO A 186 12.70 -2.73 21.22
CA PRO A 186 11.28 -2.94 21.48
C PRO A 186 10.46 -2.60 20.23
N ALA A 187 9.49 -3.46 19.92
CA ALA A 187 8.66 -3.36 18.71
C ALA A 187 7.99 -1.99 18.54
N GLU A 188 7.58 -1.36 19.65
CA GLU A 188 6.97 -0.02 19.67
C GLU A 188 7.91 1.05 19.12
N ARG A 189 9.20 0.99 19.46
CA ARG A 189 10.20 1.97 18.99
C ARG A 189 10.48 1.77 17.49
N LEU A 190 10.51 0.54 17.02
CA LEU A 190 10.65 0.23 15.59
C LEU A 190 9.47 0.75 14.77
N VAL A 191 8.25 0.59 15.28
CA VAL A 191 7.04 1.14 14.66
C VAL A 191 7.11 2.68 14.61
N GLY A 192 7.58 3.33 15.68
CA GLY A 192 7.77 4.78 15.68
C GLY A 192 8.77 5.29 14.64
N ILE A 193 9.94 4.65 14.56
CA ILE A 193 11.00 5.01 13.60
C ILE A 193 10.52 4.77 12.16
N SER A 194 9.92 3.62 11.88
CA SER A 194 9.38 3.29 10.54
C SER A 194 8.26 4.25 10.14
N GLY A 195 7.40 4.68 11.06
CA GLY A 195 6.39 5.71 10.83
C GLY A 195 6.99 7.04 10.38
N LEU A 196 8.03 7.53 11.07
CA LEU A 196 8.72 8.78 10.70
C LEU A 196 9.37 8.70 9.31
N ILE A 197 10.04 7.60 9.02
CA ILE A 197 10.64 7.35 7.69
C ILE A 197 9.56 7.36 6.61
N THR A 198 8.43 6.73 6.88
CA THR A 198 7.29 6.65 5.95
C THR A 198 6.69 8.03 5.68
N LEU A 199 6.53 8.87 6.70
CA LEU A 199 6.07 10.26 6.52
C LEU A 199 7.03 11.07 5.65
N PHE A 200 8.34 10.90 5.85
CA PHE A 200 9.35 11.57 5.04
C PHE A 200 9.29 11.11 3.57
N ILE A 201 9.18 9.81 3.32
CA ILE A 201 9.06 9.23 1.97
C ILE A 201 7.75 9.68 1.31
N LEU A 202 6.62 9.69 2.03
CA LEU A 202 5.34 10.22 1.55
C LEU A 202 5.45 11.67 1.09
N PHE A 203 6.13 12.51 1.87
CA PHE A 203 6.33 13.92 1.51
C PHE A 203 7.18 14.08 0.24
N LEU A 204 8.27 13.32 0.13
CA LEU A 204 9.11 13.32 -1.08
C LEU A 204 8.32 12.81 -2.29
N SER A 205 7.57 11.73 -2.13
CA SER A 205 6.77 11.14 -3.19
C SER A 205 5.67 12.08 -3.66
N PHE A 206 4.98 12.77 -2.74
CA PHE A 206 4.00 13.78 -3.10
C PHE A 206 4.59 14.90 -3.97
N LYS A 207 5.77 15.42 -3.59
CA LYS A 207 6.50 16.43 -4.39
C LYS A 207 6.85 15.90 -5.78
N LEU A 208 7.30 14.66 -5.89
CA LEU A 208 7.60 14.01 -7.16
C LEU A 208 6.34 13.85 -8.02
N SER A 209 5.25 13.33 -7.45
CA SER A 209 3.96 13.17 -8.12
C SER A 209 3.41 14.48 -8.67
N VAL A 210 3.47 15.57 -7.87
CA VAL A 210 3.05 16.91 -8.34
C VAL A 210 3.91 17.38 -9.51
N ARG A 211 5.24 17.23 -9.41
CA ARG A 211 6.16 17.63 -10.48
C ARG A 211 5.93 16.82 -11.75
N ILE A 212 5.67 15.51 -11.63
CA ILE A 212 5.38 14.61 -12.76
C ILE A 212 4.12 15.08 -13.49
N ILE A 213 3.00 15.27 -12.80
CA ILE A 213 1.76 15.69 -13.47
C ILE A 213 1.88 17.11 -14.04
N GLN A 214 2.59 18.02 -13.38
CA GLN A 214 2.82 19.37 -13.90
C GLN A 214 3.64 19.39 -15.20
N ARG A 215 4.58 18.46 -15.36
CA ARG A 215 5.43 18.35 -16.56
C ARG A 215 4.88 17.38 -17.61
N LYS A 216 3.82 16.63 -17.29
CA LYS A 216 3.15 15.75 -18.25
C LYS A 216 2.44 16.63 -19.28
N GLU A 217 2.93 16.58 -20.52
CA GLU A 217 2.21 17.09 -21.68
C GLU A 217 1.06 16.10 -21.95
N LEU A 218 -0.16 16.63 -22.03
CA LEU A 218 -1.44 15.89 -22.07
C LEU A 218 -2.23 16.28 -23.31
#